data_AF-A0A3N1V414-F1
#
_entry.id   AF-A0A3N1V414-F1
#
_cell.length_a   1.000
_cell.length_b   1.000
_cell.length_c   1.000
_cell.angle_alpha   90.00
_cell.angle_beta   90.00
_cell.angle_gamma   90.00
#
_symmetry.space_group_name_H-M   'P 1'
#
loop_
_entity.id
_entity.type
_entity.pdbx_description
1 polymer ?
#
loop_
_entity_poly.entity_id
_entity_poly.type
_entity_poly.pdbx_seq_one_letter_code
_entity_poly.pdbx_strand_id
1 'polypeptide(L)' 'MTAHPAWQKSTYCGEGDNCVYVSAAPGHLVRVADRADPAHLVLATTQSAWADFLDAVKADG' A
#
# COMPACT_ATOMS: atom_id res chain seq x y z
N MET A 1 3.37 -11.34 20.18
CA MET A 1 3.05 -11.87 18.84
C MET A 1 2.77 -10.68 17.94
N THR A 2 3.72 -10.32 17.07
CA THR A 2 3.53 -9.22 16.11
C THR A 2 2.53 -9.65 15.06
N ALA A 3 1.39 -8.95 14.97
CA ALA A 3 0.41 -9.19 13.93
C ALA A 3 1.08 -8.95 12.56
N HIS A 4 1.05 -9.96 11.69
CA HIS A 4 1.52 -9.78 10.33
C HIS A 4 0.58 -8.81 9.60
N PRO A 5 1.09 -7.80 8.88
CA PRO A 5 0.25 -6.92 8.10
C PRO A 5 -0.53 -7.74 7.06
N ALA A 6 -1.84 -7.50 6.99
CA ALA A 6 -2.71 -8.13 5.99
C ALA A 6 -2.54 -7.40 4.65
N TRP A 7 -1.46 -7.73 3.94
CA TRP A 7 -1.13 -7.12 2.65
C TRP A 7 -2.14 -7.51 1.57
N GLN A 8 -2.74 -6.50 0.94
CA GLN A 8 -3.45 -6.64 -0.32
C GLN A 8 -2.47 -6.36 -1.47
N LYS A 9 -2.31 -7.34 -2.35
CA LYS A 9 -1.55 -7.20 -3.60
C LYS A 9 -2.41 -6.49 -4.66
N SER A 10 -1.80 -5.59 -5.42
CA SER A 10 -2.44 -4.97 -6.58
C SER A 10 -2.83 -6.00 -7.64
N THR A 11 -4.02 -5.83 -8.24
CA THR A 11 -4.50 -6.66 -9.35
C THR A 11 -3.74 -6.42 -10.65
N TYR A 12 -2.96 -5.34 -10.74
CA TYR A 12 -2.11 -5.01 -11.89
C TYR A 12 -0.71 -5.61 -11.82
N CYS A 13 -0.41 -6.41 -10.79
CA CYS A 13 0.89 -7.06 -10.65
C CYS A 13 0.92 -8.40 -11.39
N GLY A 14 1.58 -8.43 -12.55
CA GLY A 14 1.95 -9.64 -13.29
C GLY A 14 3.36 -10.15 -12.99
N GLU A 15 3.83 -11.09 -13.79
CA GLU A 15 5.19 -11.63 -13.71
C GLU A 15 6.20 -10.63 -14.31
N GLY A 16 7.21 -10.24 -13.52
CA GLY A 16 8.21 -9.25 -13.93
C GLY A 16 7.78 -7.78 -13.77
N ASP A 17 6.59 -7.51 -13.24
CA ASP A 17 6.06 -6.15 -13.03
C ASP A 17 6.47 -5.53 -11.68
N ASN A 18 6.37 -4.19 -11.61
CA ASN A 18 6.51 -3.43 -10.37
C ASN A 18 5.22 -3.52 -9.55
N CYS A 19 5.19 -4.42 -8.59
CA CYS A 19 4.02 -4.74 -7.80
C CYS A 19 3.84 -3.78 -6.63
N VAL A 20 2.59 -3.39 -6.37
CA VAL A 20 2.24 -2.57 -5.20
C VAL A 20 1.44 -3.41 -4.21
N TYR A 21 1.81 -3.30 -2.94
CA TYR A 21 1.13 -3.93 -1.81
C TYR A 21 0.66 -2.85 -0.85
N VAL A 22 -0.57 -2.99 -0.35
CA VAL A 22 -1.19 -2.05 0.58
C VAL A 22 -1.76 -2.78 1.79
N SER A 23 -1.61 -2.20 2.98
CA SER A 23 -2.19 -2.74 4.22
C SER A 23 -2.76 -1.62 5.06
N ALA A 24 -3.97 -1.82 5.59
CA ALA A 24 -4.48 -1.01 6.68
C ALA A 24 -3.66 -1.28 7.96
N ALA A 25 -3.48 -0.26 8.79
CA ALA A 25 -2.81 -0.35 10.08
C ALA A 25 -3.57 0.46 11.15
N PRO A 26 -3.39 0.13 12.44
CA PRO A 26 -4.01 0.88 13.54
C PRO A 26 -3.74 2.39 13.46
N GLY A 27 -4.70 3.20 13.90
CA GLY A 27 -4.58 4.66 13.86
C GLY A 27 -4.90 5.29 12.51
N HIS A 28 -5.77 4.67 11.70
CA HIS A 28 -6.13 5.15 10.35
C HIS A 28 -4.93 5.32 9.43
N LEU A 29 -3.96 4.41 9.54
CA LEU A 29 -2.77 4.40 8.71
C LEU A 29 -2.93 3.44 7.53
N VAL A 30 -2.34 3.84 6.41
CA VAL A 30 -2.16 3.02 5.22
C VAL A 30 -0.67 2.81 5.04
N ARG A 31 -0.27 1.54 4.89
CA ARG A 31 1.10 1.13 4.58
C ARG A 31 1.15 0.72 3.11
N VAL A 32 2.24 1.09 2.43
CA VAL A 32 2.52 0.73 1.05
C VAL A 32 3.90 0.10 0.98
N ALA A 33 4.03 -0.97 0.21
CA ALA A 33 5.28 -1.67 -0.06
C ALA A 33 5.35 -2.13 -1.52
N ASP A 34 6.56 -2.38 -2.02
CA ASP A 34 6.83 -2.95 -3.35
C ASP A 34 6.96 -4.49 -3.32
N ARG A 35 6.97 -5.08 -2.12
CA ARG A 35 7.05 -6.52 -1.87
C ARG A 35 6.26 -6.92 -0.64
N ALA A 36 5.81 -8.17 -0.60
CA ALA A 36 5.08 -8.76 0.52
C ALA A 36 6.00 -9.17 1.69
N ASP A 37 6.82 -8.24 2.17
CA ASP A 37 7.73 -8.44 3.31
C ASP A 37 7.25 -7.58 4.50
N PRO A 38 6.89 -8.19 5.64
CA PRO A 38 6.47 -7.46 6.84
C PRO A 38 7.49 -6.46 7.38
N ALA A 39 8.78 -6.69 7.14
CA ALA A 39 9.86 -5.78 7.54
C ALA A 39 10.11 -4.66 6.51
N HIS A 40 9.51 -4.78 5.33
CA HIS A 40 9.67 -3.79 4.27
C HIS A 40 8.47 -2.85 4.20
N LEU A 41 8.75 -1.57 4.43
CA LEU A 41 7.79 -0.49 4.32
C LEU A 41 8.40 0.59 3.44
N VAL A 42 7.72 0.89 2.33
CA VAL A 42 8.14 1.97 1.43
C VAL A 42 7.54 3.30 1.90
N LEU A 43 6.26 3.28 2.28
CA LEU A 43 5.53 4.47 2.72
C LEU A 43 4.50 4.09 3.78
N ALA A 44 4.35 4.94 4.80
CA ALA A 44 3.19 4.95 5.67
C ALA A 44 2.57 6.35 5.66
N THR A 45 1.26 6.41 5.52
CA THR A 45 0.50 7.65 5.46
C THR A 45 -0.85 7.48 6.16
N THR A 46 -1.63 8.55 6.30
CA THR A 46 -3.00 8.47 6.81
C THR A 46 -3.95 8.02 5.71
N GLN A 47 -5.09 7.45 6.11
CA GLN A 47 -6.15 7.06 5.18
C GLN A 47 -6.69 8.25 4.36
N SER A 48 -6.74 9.45 4.95
CA SER A 48 -7.16 10.67 4.24
C SER A 48 -6.17 11.07 3.15
N ALA A 49 -4.88 11.16 3.49
CA ALA A 49 -3.84 11.52 2.52
C ALA A 49 -3.69 10.45 1.43
N TRP A 50 -3.95 9.18 1.75
CA TRP A 50 -4.00 8.11 0.75
C TRP A 50 -5.16 8.30 -0.23
N ALA A 51 -6.35 8.69 0.24
CA ALA A 51 -7.49 8.97 -0.63
C ALA A 51 -7.19 10.15 -1.56
N ASP A 52 -6.68 11.26 -1.02
CA ASP A 52 -6.30 12.45 -1.80
C ASP A 52 -5.25 12.10 -2.87
N PHE A 53 -4.26 11.25 -2.53
CA PHE A 53 -3.26 10.76 -3.47
C PHE A 53 -3.89 9.95 -4.61
N LEU A 54 -4.80 9.03 -4.30
CA LEU A 54 -5.47 8.22 -5.33
C LEU A 54 -6.32 9.08 -6.27
N ASP A 55 -6.98 10.11 -5.76
CA ASP A 55 -7.77 11.03 -6.57
C ASP A 55 -6.86 11.86 -7.51
N ALA A 56 -5.73 12.34 -7.01
CA ALA A 56 -4.75 13.06 -7.82
C ALA A 56 -4.15 12.17 -8.93
N VAL A 57 -3.74 10.94 -8.61
CA VAL A 57 -3.16 10.01 -9.60
C VAL A 57 -4.18 9.63 -10.69
N LYS A 58 -5.45 9.42 -10.33
CA LYS A 58 -6.51 9.09 -11.30
C LYS A 58 -6.89 10.26 -12.20
N ALA A 59 -6.70 11.49 -11.74
CA ALA A 59 -6.99 12.68 -12.54
C ALA A 59 -5.93 12.95 -13.62
N ASP A 60 -4.71 12.44 -13.44
CA ASP A 60 -3.56 12.68 -14.33
C ASP A 60 -3.34 11.56 -15.38
N GLY A 61 -4.10 10.46 -15.29
CA GLY A 61 -4.03 9.30 -16.20
C GLY A 61 -5.18 9.23 -17.20
#